data_AF-A0A8T0FDP5-F1
#
_entry.id   AF-A0A8T0FDP5-F1
#
_cell.length_a   1.000
_cell.length_b   1.000
_cell.length_c   1.000
_cell.angle_alpha   90.00
_cell.angle_beta   90.00
_cell.angle_gamma   90.00
#
_symmetry.space_group_name_H-M   'P 1'
#
loop_
_entity.id
_entity.type
_entity.pdbx_description
1 polymer ?
#
loop_
_entity_poly.entity_id
_entity_poly.type
_entity_poly.pdbx_seq_one_letter_code
_entity_poly.pdbx_strand_id
1 'polypeptide(L)'
;MKSKLSIVILGFFGLFVIVQSLTLDPDNLKKYYKCWTFAQCYSDGPAADKFEKCITDSMTQDDVDDAYQFIKDNYSHYKSDNFDDAVKEYCNEDDDTRHEMYNKQIDGFVDYEKKTCEDPSTSGRCARVAETLQCVFSLLDQLKQKGKCKLGGKVKNVVQV
;
A
#
# COMPACT_ATOMS: atom_id res chain seq x y z
N MET A 1 26.06 -42.44 -33.94
CA MET A 1 26.59 -41.45 -32.97
C MET A 1 25.41 -40.92 -32.17
N LYS A 2 25.35 -41.20 -30.86
CA LYS A 2 24.26 -40.78 -29.96
C LYS A 2 24.63 -39.43 -29.34
N SER A 3 23.89 -38.39 -29.69
CA SER A 3 24.09 -37.05 -29.12
C SER A 3 23.64 -37.04 -27.66
N LYS A 4 24.59 -36.89 -26.72
CA LYS A 4 24.33 -36.59 -25.31
C LYS A 4 24.16 -35.08 -25.18
N LEU A 5 23.03 -34.55 -25.65
CA LEU A 5 22.67 -33.17 -25.40
C LEU A 5 22.26 -33.07 -23.92
N SER A 6 23.06 -32.33 -23.16
CA SER A 6 23.01 -32.21 -21.70
C SER A 6 21.65 -31.67 -21.21
N ILE A 7 20.82 -32.56 -20.66
CA ILE A 7 19.56 -32.25 -19.95
C ILE A 7 19.81 -31.41 -18.68
N VAL A 8 21.07 -31.26 -18.25
CA VAL A 8 21.45 -30.56 -17.02
C VAL A 8 21.23 -29.04 -17.09
N ILE A 9 21.11 -28.45 -18.28
CA ILE A 9 20.91 -27.00 -18.43
C ILE A 9 19.44 -26.58 -18.20
N LEU A 10 18.48 -27.51 -18.28
CA LEU A 10 17.05 -27.21 -18.07
C LEU A 10 16.64 -27.15 -16.59
N GLY A 11 17.51 -27.56 -15.66
CA GLY A 11 17.21 -27.58 -14.22
C GLY A 11 17.38 -26.23 -13.50
N PHE A 12 18.02 -25.24 -14.14
CA PHE A 12 18.34 -23.95 -13.49
C PHE A 12 17.32 -22.83 -13.77
N PHE A 13 16.49 -22.95 -14.80
CA PHE A 13 15.45 -21.95 -15.09
C PHE A 13 14.16 -22.13 -14.26
N GLY A 14 14.05 -23.21 -13.48
CA GLY A 14 12.86 -23.51 -12.67
C GLY A 14 12.80 -22.80 -11.30
N LEU A 15 13.84 -22.07 -10.90
CA LEU A 15 13.90 -21.38 -9.60
C LEU A 15 13.76 -19.86 -9.67
N PHE A 16 13.65 -19.29 -10.87
CA PHE A 16 13.11 -17.93 -11.00
C PHE A 16 11.59 -18.03 -10.97
N VAL A 17 11.04 -18.31 -9.78
CA VAL A 17 9.76 -17.71 -9.42
C VAL A 17 10.06 -16.23 -9.41
N ILE A 18 9.88 -15.60 -10.57
CA ILE A 18 9.78 -14.17 -10.69
C ILE A 18 8.64 -13.85 -9.74
N VAL A 19 8.97 -13.39 -8.53
CA VAL A 19 8.06 -12.57 -7.76
C VAL A 19 7.67 -11.52 -8.78
N GLN A 20 6.46 -11.64 -9.34
CA GLN A 20 5.90 -10.58 -10.13
C GLN A 20 5.81 -9.46 -9.12
N SER A 21 6.83 -8.61 -9.10
CA SER A 21 6.75 -7.31 -8.44
C SER A 21 5.45 -6.76 -8.97
N LEU A 22 4.51 -6.53 -8.05
CA LEU A 22 3.26 -5.90 -8.36
C LEU A 22 3.71 -4.55 -8.94
N THR A 23 3.80 -4.42 -10.26
CA THR A 23 4.22 -3.16 -10.87
C THR A 23 3.06 -2.21 -10.64
N LEU A 24 3.11 -1.55 -9.49
CA LEU A 24 2.13 -0.62 -9.00
C LEU A 24 2.30 0.65 -9.82
N ASP A 25 1.50 0.74 -10.87
CA ASP A 25 1.40 1.95 -11.66
C ASP A 25 0.56 2.96 -10.86
N PRO A 26 1.13 4.09 -10.40
CA PRO A 26 0.43 5.06 -9.57
C PRO A 26 -0.83 5.59 -10.24
N ASP A 27 -0.85 5.74 -11.56
CA ASP A 27 -2.04 6.22 -12.29
C ASP A 27 -3.19 5.20 -12.22
N ASN A 28 -2.86 3.91 -12.20
CA ASN A 28 -3.85 2.86 -11.99
C ASN A 28 -4.37 2.81 -10.55
N LEU A 29 -3.62 3.34 -9.58
CA LEU A 29 -4.01 3.36 -8.18
C LEU A 29 -4.88 4.57 -7.84
N LYS A 30 -4.68 5.72 -8.53
CA LYS A 30 -5.48 6.94 -8.32
C LYS A 30 -7.00 6.71 -8.41
N LYS A 31 -7.43 5.72 -9.20
CA LYS A 31 -8.84 5.31 -9.31
C LYS A 31 -9.48 4.84 -7.99
N TYR A 32 -8.68 4.52 -6.97
CA TYR A 32 -9.14 4.07 -5.66
C TYR A 32 -9.37 5.19 -4.65
N TYR A 33 -9.14 6.46 -5.00
CA TYR A 33 -9.31 7.60 -4.09
C TYR A 33 -10.56 7.51 -3.20
N LYS A 34 -11.73 7.32 -3.81
CA LYS A 34 -13.00 7.24 -3.08
C LYS A 34 -13.08 6.02 -2.16
N CYS A 35 -12.48 4.90 -2.55
CA CYS A 35 -12.46 3.68 -1.74
C CYS A 35 -11.48 3.79 -0.58
N TRP A 36 -10.30 4.37 -0.83
CA TRP A 36 -9.30 4.66 0.18
C TRP A 36 -9.87 5.59 1.24
N THR A 37 -10.42 6.73 0.81
CA THR A 37 -11.06 7.71 1.69
C THR A 37 -12.21 7.09 2.46
N PHE A 38 -13.03 6.26 1.80
CA PHE A 38 -14.08 5.53 2.50
C PHE A 38 -13.53 4.61 3.59
N ALA A 39 -12.52 3.78 3.29
CA ALA A 39 -11.93 2.84 4.23
C ALA A 39 -11.33 3.57 5.45
N GLN A 40 -10.52 4.60 5.21
CA GLN A 40 -9.79 5.34 6.23
C GLN A 40 -10.67 6.29 7.06
N CYS A 41 -11.60 7.01 6.43
CA CYS A 41 -12.28 8.15 7.08
C CYS A 41 -13.76 7.91 7.41
N TYR A 42 -14.43 6.98 6.72
CA TYR A 42 -15.88 6.82 6.81
C TYR A 42 -16.32 5.43 7.26
N SER A 43 -15.54 4.39 7.00
CA SER A 43 -15.92 3.02 7.31
C SER A 43 -15.81 2.75 8.82
N ASP A 44 -16.82 2.09 9.39
CA ASP A 44 -16.78 1.49 10.72
C ASP A 44 -16.78 -0.04 10.57
N GLY A 45 -16.21 -0.72 11.56
CA GLY A 45 -16.28 -2.16 11.70
C GLY A 45 -15.50 -2.89 10.60
N PRO A 46 -16.06 -3.94 9.95
CA PRO A 46 -15.24 -4.92 9.24
C PRO A 46 -14.37 -4.42 8.08
N ALA A 47 -14.63 -3.22 7.53
CA ALA A 47 -13.80 -2.63 6.48
C ALA A 47 -12.59 -1.89 7.07
N ALA A 48 -12.77 -1.14 8.15
CA ALA A 48 -11.70 -0.49 8.89
C ALA A 48 -10.77 -1.55 9.52
N ASP A 49 -11.36 -2.54 10.21
CA ASP A 49 -10.60 -3.64 10.84
C ASP A 49 -9.75 -4.42 9.82
N LYS A 50 -10.27 -4.58 8.60
CA LYS A 50 -9.52 -5.27 7.52
C LYS A 50 -8.41 -4.40 6.95
N PHE A 51 -8.64 -3.09 6.85
CA PHE A 51 -7.62 -2.18 6.36
C PHE A 51 -6.45 -2.13 7.35
N GLU A 52 -6.75 -1.97 8.64
CA GLU A 52 -5.76 -2.00 9.72
C GLU A 52 -4.99 -3.33 9.71
N LYS A 53 -5.69 -4.46 9.63
CA LYS A 53 -5.05 -5.78 9.52
C LYS A 53 -4.14 -5.93 8.31
N CYS A 54 -4.49 -5.37 7.15
CA CYS A 54 -3.59 -5.43 5.99
C CYS A 54 -2.23 -4.76 6.28
N ILE A 55 -2.21 -3.75 7.15
CA ILE A 55 -0.98 -3.06 7.55
C ILE A 55 -0.30 -3.87 8.65
N THR A 56 -1.01 -4.20 9.74
CA THR A 56 -0.42 -4.77 10.95
C THR A 56 -0.09 -6.25 10.87
N ASP A 57 -0.77 -7.04 10.02
CA ASP A 57 -0.47 -8.47 9.84
C ASP A 57 0.79 -8.68 8.97
N SER A 58 1.10 -7.72 8.09
CA SER A 58 2.17 -7.86 7.09
C SER A 58 3.38 -6.99 7.37
N MET A 59 3.23 -5.77 7.91
CA MET A 59 4.36 -4.87 8.21
C MET A 59 4.71 -4.90 9.69
N THR A 60 6.01 -4.79 10.01
CA THR A 60 6.42 -4.46 11.38
C THR A 60 6.17 -2.98 11.65
N GLN A 61 6.14 -2.58 12.93
CA GLN A 61 6.06 -1.16 13.28
C GLN A 61 7.19 -0.35 12.64
N ASP A 62 8.42 -0.87 12.68
CA ASP A 62 9.58 -0.22 12.03
C ASP A 62 9.39 -0.03 10.52
N ASP A 63 8.73 -0.97 9.83
CA ASP A 63 8.45 -0.81 8.40
C ASP A 63 7.40 0.27 8.14
N VAL A 64 6.39 0.38 9.02
CA VAL A 64 5.34 1.41 8.93
C VAL A 64 5.94 2.78 9.19
N ASP A 65 6.77 2.90 10.23
CA ASP A 65 7.45 4.15 10.59
C ASP A 65 8.42 4.57 9.49
N ASP A 66 9.23 3.65 8.96
CA ASP A 66 10.15 3.94 7.84
C ASP A 66 9.40 4.39 6.58
N ALA A 67 8.30 3.72 6.23
CA ALA A 67 7.46 4.10 5.09
C ALA A 67 6.83 5.48 5.30
N TYR A 68 6.31 5.73 6.50
CA TYR A 68 5.69 7.01 6.86
C TYR A 68 6.69 8.16 6.78
N GLN A 69 7.88 8.01 7.38
CA GLN A 69 8.93 9.03 7.33
C GLN A 69 9.38 9.28 5.89
N PHE A 70 9.55 8.23 5.09
CA PHE A 70 9.89 8.39 3.68
C PHE A 70 8.85 9.23 2.93
N ILE A 71 7.56 8.95 3.11
CA ILE A 71 6.49 9.70 2.44
C ILE A 71 6.42 11.15 2.94
N LYS A 72 6.51 11.36 4.27
CA LYS A 72 6.52 12.67 4.91
C LYS A 72 7.68 13.56 4.41
N ASP A 73 8.86 12.98 4.26
CA ASP A 73 10.05 13.74 3.87
C ASP A 73 10.07 14.10 2.38
N ASN A 74 9.44 13.28 1.53
CA ASN A 74 9.62 13.37 0.07
C ASN A 74 8.36 13.78 -0.72
N TYR A 75 7.15 13.52 -0.21
CA TYR A 75 5.91 13.67 -0.99
C TYR A 75 4.87 14.55 -0.32
N SER A 76 4.75 14.51 1.01
CA SER A 76 3.68 15.22 1.72
C SER A 76 4.19 15.91 2.98
N HIS A 77 3.80 17.16 3.18
CA HIS A 77 4.09 17.89 4.40
C HIS A 77 3.06 17.60 5.49
N TYR A 78 2.88 16.31 5.83
CA TYR A 78 2.10 15.94 7.01
C TYR A 78 2.70 16.66 8.23
N LYS A 79 1.84 17.35 8.98
CA LYS A 79 2.23 17.98 10.24
C LYS A 79 2.39 16.94 11.36
N SER A 80 1.69 15.83 11.20
CA SER A 80 1.68 14.71 12.15
C SER A 80 3.05 14.03 12.27
N ASP A 81 3.34 13.46 13.43
CA ASP A 81 4.63 12.80 13.68
C ASP A 81 4.60 11.28 13.50
N ASN A 82 3.40 10.69 13.42
CA ASN A 82 3.18 9.27 13.21
C ASN A 82 2.05 9.03 12.19
N PHE A 83 1.93 7.79 11.74
CA PHE A 83 0.96 7.38 10.73
C PHE A 83 -0.50 7.59 11.19
N ASP A 84 -0.85 7.26 12.42
CA ASP A 84 -2.24 7.34 12.90
C ASP A 84 -2.74 8.79 12.98
N ASP A 85 -1.89 9.70 13.44
CA ASP A 85 -2.18 11.12 13.45
C ASP A 85 -2.23 11.67 12.01
N ALA A 86 -1.40 11.16 11.10
CA ALA A 86 -1.47 11.52 9.69
C ALA A 86 -2.79 11.08 9.03
N VAL A 87 -3.35 9.93 9.43
CA VAL A 87 -4.69 9.50 8.98
C VAL A 87 -5.77 10.46 9.51
N LYS A 88 -5.67 10.93 10.77
CA LYS A 88 -6.57 11.95 11.31
C LYS A 88 -6.48 13.26 10.55
N GLU A 89 -5.26 13.72 10.28
CA GLU A 89 -4.98 14.91 9.48
C GLU A 89 -5.64 14.78 8.11
N TYR A 90 -5.33 13.71 7.38
CA TYR A 90 -5.91 13.40 6.07
C TYR A 90 -7.44 13.41 6.07
N CYS A 91 -8.08 12.81 7.06
CA CYS A 91 -9.55 12.74 7.13
C CYS A 91 -10.22 14.08 7.45
N ASN A 92 -9.51 15.00 8.09
CA ASN A 92 -10.03 16.32 8.47
C ASN A 92 -9.86 17.40 7.39
N GLU A 93 -9.05 17.15 6.36
CA GLU A 93 -8.89 18.08 5.23
C GLU A 93 -10.15 18.17 4.36
N ASP A 94 -10.27 19.24 3.57
CA ASP A 94 -11.29 19.35 2.54
C ASP A 94 -11.07 18.34 1.38
N ASP A 95 -12.07 18.13 0.52
CA ASP A 95 -12.02 17.08 -0.52
C ASP A 95 -10.90 17.31 -1.55
N ASP A 96 -10.61 18.56 -1.91
CA ASP A 96 -9.58 18.88 -2.90
C ASP A 96 -8.19 18.62 -2.31
N THR A 97 -7.94 19.14 -1.11
CA THR A 97 -6.68 18.93 -0.36
C THR A 97 -6.47 17.44 -0.09
N ARG A 98 -7.51 16.73 0.35
CA ARG A 98 -7.45 15.28 0.62
C ARG A 98 -7.14 14.47 -0.63
N HIS A 99 -7.71 14.84 -1.77
CA HIS A 99 -7.42 14.18 -3.04
C HIS A 99 -5.97 14.41 -3.48
N GLU A 100 -5.43 15.61 -3.31
CA GLU A 100 -4.01 15.90 -3.55
C GLU A 100 -3.09 15.07 -2.64
N MET A 101 -3.39 15.03 -1.33
CA MET A 101 -2.64 14.23 -0.36
C MET A 101 -2.66 12.75 -0.70
N TYR A 102 -3.82 12.23 -1.12
CA TYR A 102 -3.94 10.84 -1.57
C TYR A 102 -3.02 10.55 -2.77
N ASN A 103 -3.01 11.42 -3.78
CA ASN A 103 -2.15 11.22 -4.95
C ASN A 103 -0.67 11.21 -4.56
N LYS A 104 -0.23 12.17 -3.72
CA LYS A 104 1.14 12.22 -3.18
C LYS A 104 1.49 10.99 -2.35
N GLN A 105 0.54 10.50 -1.53
CA GLN A 105 0.72 9.31 -0.73
C GLN A 105 0.91 8.06 -1.61
N ILE A 106 0.11 7.92 -2.68
CA ILE A 106 0.26 6.82 -3.64
C ILE A 106 1.61 6.89 -4.35
N ASP A 107 1.98 8.05 -4.87
CA ASP A 107 3.29 8.24 -5.53
C ASP A 107 4.44 7.89 -4.57
N GLY A 108 4.35 8.36 -3.31
CA GLY A 108 5.33 8.07 -2.27
C GLY A 108 5.41 6.60 -1.87
N PHE A 109 4.28 5.89 -1.78
CA PHE A 109 4.28 4.46 -1.50
C PHE A 109 4.90 3.64 -2.63
N VAL A 110 4.61 3.98 -3.89
CA VAL A 110 5.20 3.32 -5.06
C VAL A 110 6.72 3.52 -5.09
N ASP A 111 7.19 4.75 -4.84
CA ASP A 111 8.63 5.03 -4.83
C ASP A 111 9.32 4.41 -3.61
N TYR A 112 8.65 4.33 -2.45
CA TYR A 112 9.14 3.62 -1.28
C TYR A 112 9.30 2.12 -1.55
N GLU A 113 8.28 1.48 -2.12
CA GLU A 113 8.33 0.07 -2.52
C GLU A 113 9.49 -0.16 -3.48
N LYS A 114 9.57 0.63 -4.54
CA LYS A 114 10.65 0.53 -5.54
C LYS A 114 12.02 0.62 -4.89
N LYS A 115 12.26 1.66 -4.08
CA LYS A 115 13.52 1.84 -3.35
C LYS A 115 13.83 0.63 -2.46
N THR A 116 12.84 0.15 -1.71
CA THR A 116 12.98 -0.98 -0.79
C THR A 116 13.22 -2.30 -1.52
N CYS A 117 12.69 -2.46 -2.72
CA CYS A 117 12.83 -3.67 -3.51
C CYS A 117 14.07 -3.68 -4.41
N GLU A 118 14.67 -2.52 -4.69
CA GLU A 118 15.94 -2.41 -5.41
C GLU A 118 17.15 -2.80 -4.56
N ASP A 119 17.08 -2.65 -3.23
CA ASP A 119 18.14 -3.07 -2.31
C ASP A 119 17.98 -4.55 -1.88
N PRO A 120 18.92 -5.45 -2.22
CA PRO A 120 18.84 -6.86 -1.84
C PRO A 120 18.82 -7.10 -0.32
N SER A 121 19.41 -6.19 0.45
CA SER A 121 19.47 -6.29 1.92
C SER A 121 18.09 -6.09 2.58
N THR A 122 17.17 -5.43 1.88
CA THR A 122 15.79 -5.18 2.32
C THR A 122 14.78 -6.13 1.69
N SER A 123 15.21 -7.24 1.08
CA SER A 123 14.32 -8.23 0.44
C SER A 123 13.16 -8.70 1.33
N GLY A 124 13.39 -8.92 2.64
CA GLY A 124 12.33 -9.28 3.59
C GLY A 124 11.30 -8.16 3.80
N ARG A 125 11.74 -6.90 3.80
CA ARG A 125 10.86 -5.73 3.89
C ARG A 125 10.10 -5.51 2.59
N CYS A 126 10.77 -5.65 1.44
CA CYS A 126 10.13 -5.60 0.13
C CYS A 126 8.96 -6.59 0.03
N ALA A 127 9.15 -7.84 0.48
CA ALA A 127 8.09 -8.84 0.50
C ALA A 127 6.88 -8.41 1.36
N ARG A 128 7.14 -7.87 2.56
CA ARG A 128 6.08 -7.37 3.47
C ARG A 128 5.32 -6.18 2.90
N VAL A 129 6.04 -5.23 2.29
CA VAL A 129 5.43 -4.07 1.62
C VAL A 129 4.54 -4.52 0.45
N ALA A 130 5.03 -5.43 -0.38
CA ALA A 130 4.26 -5.97 -1.50
C ALA A 130 2.99 -6.71 -1.03
N GLU A 131 3.09 -7.50 0.05
CA GLU A 131 1.96 -8.21 0.65
C GLU A 131 0.91 -7.24 1.21
N THR A 132 1.34 -6.19 1.92
CA THR A 132 0.45 -5.12 2.41
C THR A 132 -0.27 -4.42 1.28
N LEU A 133 0.45 -4.01 0.23
CA LEU A 133 -0.15 -3.33 -0.92
C LEU A 133 -1.17 -4.23 -1.62
N GLN A 134 -0.83 -5.50 -1.83
CA GLN A 134 -1.77 -6.48 -2.38
C GLN A 134 -3.03 -6.63 -1.50
N CYS A 135 -2.87 -6.73 -0.18
CA CYS A 135 -3.99 -6.83 0.76
C CYS A 135 -4.89 -5.59 0.70
N VAL A 136 -4.30 -4.40 0.79
CA VAL A 136 -5.01 -3.13 0.76
C VAL A 136 -5.77 -2.97 -0.56
N PHE A 137 -5.11 -3.12 -1.72
CA PHE A 137 -5.79 -2.92 -3.00
C PHE A 137 -6.86 -3.98 -3.28
N SER A 138 -6.65 -5.22 -2.82
CA SER A 138 -7.70 -6.26 -2.87
C SER A 138 -8.93 -5.87 -2.05
N LEU A 139 -8.75 -5.26 -0.87
CA LEU A 139 -9.85 -4.73 -0.07
C LEU A 139 -10.55 -3.57 -0.77
N LEU A 140 -9.79 -2.63 -1.37
CA LEU A 140 -10.38 -1.50 -2.08
C LEU A 140 -11.18 -1.94 -3.31
N ASP A 141 -10.72 -2.96 -4.04
CA ASP A 141 -11.49 -3.59 -5.11
C ASP A 141 -12.79 -4.20 -4.60
N GLN A 142 -12.77 -4.92 -3.48
CA GLN A 142 -13.98 -5.46 -2.87
C GLN A 142 -14.98 -4.36 -2.48
N LEU A 143 -14.49 -3.26 -1.90
CA LEU A 143 -15.33 -2.11 -1.54
C LEU A 143 -15.94 -1.46 -2.79
N LYS A 144 -15.16 -1.35 -3.87
CA LYS A 144 -15.60 -0.82 -5.15
C LYS A 144 -16.68 -1.69 -5.78
N GLN A 145 -16.46 -3.00 -5.85
CA GLN A 145 -17.42 -3.97 -6.41
C GLN A 145 -18.74 -3.98 -5.61
N LYS A 146 -18.69 -3.78 -4.29
CA LYS A 146 -19.88 -3.67 -3.42
C LYS A 146 -20.55 -2.29 -3.47
N GLY A 147 -20.04 -1.34 -4.26
CA GLY A 147 -20.57 0.02 -4.36
C GLY A 147 -20.47 0.83 -3.06
N LYS A 148 -19.52 0.48 -2.18
CA LYS A 148 -19.36 1.09 -0.85
C LYS A 148 -18.55 2.38 -0.86
N CYS A 149 -17.77 2.64 -1.90
CA CYS A 149 -16.88 3.81 -2.02
C CYS A 149 -17.60 5.14 -2.29
N LYS A 150 -18.77 5.37 -1.66
CA LYS A 150 -19.51 6.63 -1.80
C LYS A 150 -19.10 7.56 -0.66
N LEU A 151 -18.61 8.73 -1.02
CA LEU A 151 -18.29 9.82 -0.08
C LEU A 151 -19.56 10.63 0.15
N GLY A 152 -20.01 10.76 1.40
CA GLY A 152 -21.27 11.42 1.71
C GLY A 152 -21.80 11.21 3.14
N GLY A 153 -20.92 10.93 4.09
CA GLY A 153 -21.25 10.75 5.52
C GLY A 153 -20.49 11.74 6.41
N LYS A 154 -20.67 11.64 7.73
CA LYS A 154 -19.79 12.33 8.68
C LYS A 154 -18.43 11.63 8.71
N VAL A 155 -17.35 12.39 8.56
CA VAL A 155 -15.97 11.94 8.85
C VAL A 155 -15.92 11.49 10.31
N LYS A 156 -15.21 10.41 10.62
CA LYS A 156 -15.02 9.98 12.00
C LYS A 156 -13.73 10.48 12.62
N ASN A 157 -13.79 10.62 13.94
CA ASN A 157 -12.60 10.69 14.77
C ASN A 157 -11.89 9.34 14.66
N VAL A 158 -10.73 9.31 14.01
CA VAL A 158 -9.93 8.09 13.80
C VAL A 158 -9.55 7.51 15.16
N VAL A 159 -9.80 6.21 15.34
CA VAL A 159 -9.48 5.45 16.56
C VAL A 159 -7.95 5.38 16.69
N GLN A 160 -7.45 5.58 17.91
CA GLN A 160 -6.02 5.46 18.25
C GLN A 160 -5.60 3.98 18.18
N VAL A 161 -4.53 3.69 17.44
CA VAL A 161 -3.77 2.43 17.55
C VAL A 161 -2.76 2.56 18.69
#